data_AF-A0A1F2QSG2-F1
#
_entry.id   AF-A0A1F2QSG2-F1
#
_cell.length_a   1.000
_cell.length_b   1.000
_cell.length_c   1.000
_cell.angle_alpha   90.00
_cell.angle_beta   90.00
_cell.angle_gamma   90.00
#
_symmetry.space_group_name_H-M   'P 1'
#
loop_
_entity.id
_entity.type
_entity.pdbx_description
1 polymer ?
#
loop_
_entity_poly.entity_id
_entity_poly.type
_entity_poly.pdbx_seq_one_letter_code
_entity_poly.pdbx_strand_id
1 'polypeptide(L)'
;MLDLNARTVKATFELGDYRQPHGLWVSRDGARLWVTCEGAQAVLELDAATGEILKAWKTDQQVSHMVVPTPDERKLYVANIGSGSVTVIDRASDAVKTIPTGAGSEGIDVAPDGREVWVSNRAAHSLSIIDAATDRVRVTLESGGEMPIRIKFTPDGREVWVSNARSNTITVFDARTRQQLATIEVGAVPVGILMTPDGRRAFVANTNANQVTVIDIPGRKVLRTFTTGTEPDGMAWAK
;
A
#
# COMPACT_ATOMS: atom_id res chain seq x y z
N MET A 1 -17.49 -8.17 4.29
CA MET A 1 -17.70 -8.61 2.88
C MET A 1 -18.91 -7.88 2.29
N LEU A 2 -18.76 -7.34 1.09
CA LEU A 2 -19.83 -6.62 0.38
C LEU A 2 -20.36 -7.46 -0.78
N ASP A 3 -21.67 -7.42 -1.00
CA ASP A 3 -22.28 -7.83 -2.27
C ASP A 3 -22.39 -6.59 -3.16
N LEU A 4 -21.62 -6.55 -4.23
CA LEU A 4 -21.54 -5.37 -5.11
C LEU A 4 -22.74 -5.25 -6.04
N ASN A 5 -23.43 -6.36 -6.36
CA ASN A 5 -24.62 -6.34 -7.19
C ASN A 5 -25.82 -5.83 -6.38
N ALA A 6 -26.01 -6.37 -5.18
CA ALA A 6 -27.07 -5.94 -4.27
C ALA A 6 -26.75 -4.62 -3.55
N ARG A 7 -25.47 -4.22 -3.51
CA ARG A 7 -24.95 -3.07 -2.76
C ARG A 7 -25.25 -3.16 -1.27
N THR A 8 -25.12 -4.36 -0.72
CA THR A 8 -25.41 -4.67 0.69
C THR A 8 -24.20 -5.24 1.40
N VAL A 9 -24.20 -5.14 2.73
CA VAL A 9 -23.26 -5.88 3.57
C VAL A 9 -23.69 -7.35 3.57
N LYS A 10 -22.81 -8.23 3.07
CA LYS A 10 -23.03 -9.68 3.05
C LYS A 10 -22.56 -10.34 4.35
N ALA A 11 -21.46 -9.84 4.92
CA ALA A 11 -20.93 -10.29 6.21
C ALA A 11 -20.12 -9.19 6.88
N THR A 12 -20.14 -9.16 8.21
CA THR A 12 -19.27 -8.33 9.05
C THR A 12 -18.42 -9.28 9.90
N PHE A 13 -17.11 -9.05 9.94
CA PHE A 13 -16.18 -9.88 10.72
C PHE A 13 -15.78 -9.12 11.97
N GLU A 14 -16.07 -9.70 13.13
CA GLU A 14 -15.73 -9.11 14.43
C GLU A 14 -14.30 -9.49 14.81
N LEU A 15 -13.45 -8.50 15.06
CA LEU A 15 -12.03 -8.70 15.38
C LEU A 15 -11.73 -8.68 16.88
N GLY A 16 -12.77 -8.56 17.73
CA GLY A 16 -12.62 -8.51 19.19
C GLY A 16 -11.68 -7.39 19.64
N ASP A 17 -10.64 -7.74 20.41
CA ASP A 17 -9.68 -6.78 20.96
C ASP A 17 -8.69 -6.21 19.92
N TYR A 18 -8.68 -6.74 18.70
CA TYR A 18 -7.85 -6.23 17.61
C TYR A 18 -8.48 -5.01 16.94
N ARG A 19 -8.41 -3.88 17.66
CA ARG A 19 -9.06 -2.62 17.28
C ARG A 19 -8.31 -1.87 16.17
N GLN A 20 -9.04 -0.97 15.51
CA GLN A 20 -8.57 -0.11 14.42
C GLN A 20 -7.96 -0.91 13.25
N PRO A 21 -8.75 -1.80 12.61
CA PRO A 21 -8.31 -2.40 11.36
C PRO A 21 -8.14 -1.32 10.28
N HIS A 22 -7.04 -1.38 9.52
CA HIS A 22 -6.77 -0.38 8.48
C HIS A 22 -6.38 -1.04 7.15
N GLY A 23 -5.16 -1.56 7.05
CA GLY A 23 -4.65 -2.24 5.87
C GLY A 23 -5.28 -3.62 5.72
N LEU A 24 -5.65 -3.95 4.48
CA LEU A 24 -6.25 -5.22 4.12
C LEU A 24 -5.59 -5.74 2.84
N TRP A 25 -5.23 -7.02 2.83
CA TRP A 25 -4.81 -7.73 1.64
C TRP A 25 -5.51 -9.08 1.53
N VAL A 26 -5.94 -9.44 0.32
CA VAL A 26 -6.55 -10.73 0.02
C VAL A 26 -5.49 -11.63 -0.63
N SER A 27 -5.30 -12.82 -0.08
CA SER A 27 -4.43 -13.83 -0.68
C SER A 27 -4.83 -14.18 -2.13
N ARG A 28 -3.87 -14.72 -2.87
CA ARG A 28 -4.00 -14.98 -4.31
C ARG A 28 -5.12 -15.95 -4.64
N ASP A 29 -5.27 -16.99 -3.83
CA ASP A 29 -6.34 -17.98 -3.95
C ASP A 29 -7.68 -17.49 -3.38
N GLY A 30 -7.67 -16.35 -2.68
CA GLY A 30 -8.84 -15.76 -2.05
C GLY A 30 -9.27 -16.43 -0.74
N ALA A 31 -8.48 -17.37 -0.20
CA ALA A 31 -8.85 -18.14 1.00
C ALA A 31 -8.46 -17.45 2.32
N ARG A 32 -7.54 -16.49 2.26
CA ARG A 32 -7.01 -15.74 3.42
C ARG A 32 -7.11 -14.23 3.25
N LEU A 33 -7.31 -13.54 4.37
CA LEU A 33 -7.16 -12.09 4.50
C LEU A 33 -6.03 -11.77 5.47
N TRP A 34 -5.20 -10.78 5.13
CA TRP A 34 -4.26 -10.18 6.06
C TRP A 34 -4.72 -8.77 6.43
N VAL A 35 -4.92 -8.54 7.71
CA VAL A 35 -5.48 -7.28 8.25
C VAL A 35 -4.49 -6.69 9.22
N THR A 36 -4.09 -5.44 9.04
CA THR A 36 -3.36 -4.72 10.09
C THR A 36 -4.36 -4.13 11.08
N CYS A 37 -4.00 -4.15 12.37
CA CYS A 37 -4.78 -3.57 13.45
C CYS A 37 -3.91 -2.57 14.21
N GLU A 38 -4.06 -1.29 13.89
CA GLU A 38 -3.16 -0.23 14.38
C GLU A 38 -3.15 -0.11 15.89
N GLY A 39 -4.35 -0.11 16.49
CA GLY A 39 -4.53 0.05 17.93
C GLY A 39 -4.06 -1.17 18.73
N ALA A 40 -3.98 -2.33 18.09
CA ALA A 40 -3.51 -3.58 18.68
C ALA A 40 -2.05 -3.91 18.34
N GLN A 41 -1.40 -3.11 17.49
CA GLN A 41 -0.03 -3.34 17.02
C GLN A 41 0.15 -4.77 16.51
N ALA A 42 -0.75 -5.19 15.63
CA ALA A 42 -0.83 -6.57 15.17
C ALA A 42 -1.17 -6.67 13.69
N VAL A 43 -0.80 -7.80 13.10
CA VAL A 43 -1.35 -8.28 11.83
C VAL A 43 -2.09 -9.58 12.09
N LEU A 44 -3.30 -9.67 11.55
CA LEU A 44 -4.12 -10.86 11.61
C LEU A 44 -4.08 -11.60 10.27
N GLU A 45 -4.07 -12.93 10.33
CA GLU A 45 -4.49 -13.78 9.21
C GLU A 45 -5.88 -14.34 9.54
N LEU A 46 -6.83 -14.11 8.62
CA LEU A 46 -8.20 -14.58 8.75
C LEU A 46 -8.53 -15.55 7.63
N ASP A 47 -9.45 -16.48 7.89
CA ASP A 47 -10.17 -17.17 6.84
C ASP A 47 -11.08 -16.17 6.10
N ALA A 48 -10.93 -16.06 4.79
CA ALA A 48 -11.64 -15.04 4.02
C ALA A 48 -13.15 -15.30 3.90
N ALA A 49 -13.59 -16.55 4.04
CA ALA A 49 -15.00 -16.90 3.93
C ALA A 49 -15.74 -16.70 5.25
N THR A 50 -15.11 -17.06 6.37
CA THR A 50 -15.76 -17.06 7.70
C THR A 50 -15.42 -15.83 8.53
N GLY A 51 -14.27 -15.19 8.28
CA GLY A 51 -13.73 -14.14 9.14
C GLY A 51 -13.05 -14.68 10.40
N GLU A 52 -12.91 -16.00 10.54
CA GLU A 52 -12.20 -16.62 11.67
C GLU A 52 -10.75 -16.14 11.71
N ILE A 53 -10.30 -15.67 12.87
CA ILE A 53 -8.89 -15.31 13.09
C ILE A 53 -8.09 -16.61 13.23
N LEU A 54 -7.31 -16.92 12.21
CA LEU A 54 -6.42 -18.08 12.18
C LEU A 54 -5.11 -17.79 12.89
N LYS A 55 -4.67 -16.53 12.83
CA LYS A 55 -3.39 -16.10 13.40
C LYS A 55 -3.36 -14.63 13.74
N ALA A 56 -2.53 -14.29 14.72
CA ALA A 56 -2.18 -12.92 15.04
C ALA A 56 -0.68 -12.82 15.31
N TRP A 57 0.01 -11.96 14.56
CA TRP A 57 1.40 -11.60 14.82
C TRP A 57 1.45 -10.23 15.48
N LYS A 58 2.09 -10.13 16.64
CA LYS A 58 2.38 -8.83 17.26
C LYS A 58 3.51 -8.16 16.51
N THR A 59 3.30 -6.92 16.09
CA THR A 59 4.34 -6.10 15.48
C THR A 59 5.13 -5.34 16.55
N ASP A 60 4.48 -5.03 17.68
CA ASP A 60 4.98 -4.13 18.73
C ASP A 60 5.42 -2.77 18.15
N GLN A 61 4.80 -2.35 17.04
CA GLN A 61 5.07 -1.10 16.35
C GLN A 61 3.88 -0.14 16.44
N GLN A 62 4.17 1.16 16.55
CA GLN A 62 3.14 2.18 16.59
C GLN A 62 2.55 2.39 15.20
N VAL A 63 1.22 2.27 15.09
CA VAL A 63 0.44 2.49 13.87
C VAL A 63 0.92 1.57 12.72
N SER A 64 0.82 0.26 12.93
CA SER A 64 0.97 -0.74 11.87
C SER A 64 -0.17 -0.60 10.86
N HIS A 65 0.14 -0.05 9.69
CA HIS A 65 -0.84 0.58 8.82
C HIS A 65 -1.11 -0.22 7.55
N MET A 66 -0.22 -0.21 6.55
CA MET A 66 -0.41 -0.99 5.32
C MET A 66 0.31 -2.34 5.38
N VAL A 67 -0.28 -3.38 4.82
CA VAL A 67 0.34 -4.71 4.63
C VAL A 67 0.38 -5.08 3.16
N VAL A 68 1.48 -5.68 2.73
CA VAL A 68 1.66 -6.24 1.38
C VAL A 68 2.44 -7.56 1.45
N PRO A 69 1.99 -8.64 0.80
CA PRO A 69 2.73 -9.89 0.73
C PRO A 69 3.80 -9.84 -0.38
N THR A 70 4.83 -10.70 -0.26
CA THR A 70 5.64 -11.09 -1.41
C THR A 70 4.79 -11.83 -2.45
N PRO A 71 5.19 -11.89 -3.73
CA PRO A 71 4.42 -12.59 -4.74
C PRO A 71 4.11 -14.03 -4.36
N ASP A 72 5.06 -14.76 -3.76
CA ASP A 72 4.88 -16.13 -3.24
C ASP A 72 4.10 -16.21 -1.92
N GLU A 73 3.68 -15.08 -1.38
CA GLU A 73 2.97 -14.91 -0.11
C GLU A 73 3.69 -15.51 1.10
N ARG A 74 5.00 -15.75 1.00
CA ARG A 74 5.77 -16.29 2.13
C ARG A 74 6.03 -15.23 3.20
N LYS A 75 6.30 -13.99 2.79
CA LYS A 75 6.53 -12.87 3.71
C LYS A 75 5.42 -11.84 3.58
N LEU A 76 5.07 -11.23 4.71
CA LEU A 76 4.25 -10.01 4.76
C LEU A 76 5.14 -8.84 5.19
N TYR A 77 5.09 -7.74 4.45
CA TYR A 77 5.72 -6.48 4.83
C TYR A 77 4.65 -5.49 5.29
N VAL A 78 4.90 -4.84 6.41
CA VAL A 78 3.93 -3.96 7.08
C VAL A 78 4.59 -2.62 7.38
N ALA A 79 4.05 -1.53 6.83
CA ALA A 79 4.55 -0.20 7.14
C ALA A 79 4.01 0.29 8.49
N ASN A 80 4.87 0.84 9.33
CA ASN A 80 4.52 1.34 10.66
C ASN A 80 4.75 2.85 10.75
N ILE A 81 3.65 3.62 10.69
CA ILE A 81 3.74 5.09 10.57
C ILE A 81 4.40 5.70 11.80
N GLY A 82 3.92 5.33 12.98
CA GLY A 82 4.38 5.91 14.25
C GLY A 82 5.82 5.50 14.58
N SER A 83 6.21 4.27 14.24
CA SER A 83 7.56 3.77 14.48
C SER A 83 8.59 4.22 13.42
N GLY A 84 8.15 4.63 12.22
CA GLY A 84 9.08 4.90 11.11
C GLY A 84 9.87 3.66 10.69
N SER A 85 9.17 2.53 10.58
CA SER A 85 9.77 1.22 10.32
C SER A 85 8.87 0.36 9.42
N VAL A 86 9.41 -0.78 8.99
CA VAL A 86 8.66 -1.88 8.38
C VAL A 86 8.79 -3.14 9.23
N THR A 87 7.67 -3.81 9.51
CA THR A 87 7.65 -5.16 10.07
C THR A 87 7.64 -6.19 8.94
N VAL A 88 8.45 -7.22 9.06
CA VAL A 88 8.47 -8.40 8.19
C VAL A 88 8.00 -9.60 8.99
N ILE A 89 7.03 -10.31 8.44
CA ILE A 89 6.50 -11.55 9.01
C ILE A 89 6.83 -12.68 8.03
N ASP A 90 7.65 -13.66 8.42
CA ASP A 90 7.80 -14.91 7.68
C ASP A 90 6.71 -15.90 8.14
N ARG A 91 5.77 -16.21 7.25
CA ARG A 91 4.56 -16.99 7.59
C ARG A 91 4.85 -18.46 7.89
N ALA A 92 5.98 -18.99 7.44
CA ALA A 92 6.34 -20.40 7.65
C ALA A 92 6.96 -20.63 9.03
N SER A 93 7.73 -19.65 9.51
CA SER A 93 8.47 -19.73 10.77
C SER A 93 7.89 -18.90 11.90
N ASP A 94 6.94 -18.00 11.60
CA ASP A 94 6.40 -16.98 12.51
C ASP A 94 7.40 -15.97 13.02
N ALA A 95 8.56 -15.88 12.37
CA ALA A 95 9.51 -14.85 12.68
C ALA A 95 8.94 -13.47 12.35
N VAL A 96 8.94 -12.59 13.34
CA VAL A 96 8.61 -11.16 13.19
C VAL A 96 9.91 -10.36 13.35
N LYS A 97 10.23 -9.55 12.35
CA LYS A 97 11.43 -8.70 12.31
C LYS A 97 11.05 -7.25 12.03
N THR A 98 11.75 -6.31 12.65
CA THR A 98 11.62 -4.89 12.35
C THR A 98 12.80 -4.38 11.53
N ILE A 99 12.51 -3.60 10.49
CA ILE A 99 13.47 -2.90 9.64
C ILE A 99 13.26 -1.40 9.84
N PRO A 100 14.24 -0.65 10.36
CA PRO A 100 14.18 0.80 10.38
C PRO A 100 14.14 1.37 8.95
N THR A 101 13.26 2.33 8.71
CA THR A 101 13.12 3.06 7.43
C THR A 101 13.21 4.57 7.71
N GLY A 102 12.22 5.37 7.32
CA GLY A 102 12.16 6.80 7.64
C GLY A 102 10.88 7.17 8.40
N ALA A 103 10.91 8.37 8.99
CA ALA A 103 9.78 8.87 9.79
C ALA A 103 8.46 8.88 9.00
N GLY A 104 7.40 8.35 9.60
CA GLY A 104 6.09 8.28 8.98
C GLY A 104 5.97 7.25 7.85
N SER A 105 6.58 6.07 8.01
CA SER A 105 6.51 4.98 7.03
C SER A 105 5.07 4.50 6.82
N GLU A 106 4.48 4.76 5.66
CA GLU A 106 3.05 4.55 5.42
C GLU A 106 2.75 3.70 4.18
N GLY A 107 3.10 4.21 3.00
CA GLY A 107 2.88 3.51 1.74
C GLY A 107 3.92 2.41 1.58
N ILE A 108 3.48 1.25 1.12
CA ILE A 108 4.37 0.11 0.86
C ILE A 108 3.87 -0.66 -0.34
N ASP A 109 4.81 -1.16 -1.15
CA ASP A 109 4.53 -2.06 -2.26
C ASP A 109 5.73 -2.96 -2.55
N VAL A 110 5.46 -4.15 -3.07
CA VAL A 110 6.48 -5.12 -3.48
C VAL A 110 6.55 -5.15 -4.99
N ALA A 111 7.77 -5.11 -5.54
CA ALA A 111 8.00 -5.26 -6.98
C ALA A 111 7.38 -6.59 -7.48
N PRO A 112 6.85 -6.66 -8.71
CA PRO A 112 6.25 -7.89 -9.23
C PRO A 112 7.19 -9.11 -9.25
N ASP A 113 8.51 -8.89 -9.32
CA ASP A 113 9.52 -9.96 -9.25
C ASP A 113 9.86 -10.41 -7.81
N GLY A 114 9.29 -9.73 -6.81
CA GLY A 114 9.44 -10.02 -5.39
C GLY A 114 10.78 -9.62 -4.79
N ARG A 115 11.65 -8.90 -5.52
CA ARG A 115 13.03 -8.63 -5.07
C ARG A 115 13.18 -7.37 -4.24
N GLU A 116 12.37 -6.36 -4.52
CA GLU A 116 12.40 -5.08 -3.82
C GLU A 116 11.07 -4.75 -3.17
N VAL A 117 11.12 -4.13 -1.99
CA VAL A 117 9.97 -3.53 -1.32
C VAL A 117 10.24 -2.04 -1.18
N TRP A 118 9.34 -1.21 -1.71
CA TRP A 118 9.47 0.24 -1.65
C TRP A 118 8.51 0.80 -0.61
N VAL A 119 9.00 1.73 0.20
CA VAL A 119 8.29 2.30 1.35
C VAL A 119 8.33 3.81 1.27
N SER A 120 7.19 4.50 1.46
CA SER A 120 7.15 5.96 1.56
C SER A 120 7.20 6.41 3.01
N ASN A 121 8.06 7.40 3.27
CA ASN A 121 8.28 7.97 4.59
C ASN A 121 7.65 9.37 4.63
N ARG A 122 6.36 9.48 4.96
CA ARG A 122 5.56 10.70 4.74
C ARG A 122 6.07 11.93 5.51
N ALA A 123 6.69 11.72 6.68
CA ALA A 123 7.24 12.82 7.48
C ALA A 123 8.68 13.15 7.10
N ALA A 124 9.41 12.20 6.50
CA ALA A 124 10.78 12.37 6.04
C ALA A 124 10.88 12.80 4.56
N HIS A 125 9.77 12.90 3.84
CA HIS A 125 9.72 13.29 2.42
C HIS A 125 10.52 12.37 1.47
N SER A 126 10.83 11.15 1.93
CA SER A 126 11.73 10.21 1.26
C SER A 126 11.09 8.84 1.02
N LEU A 127 11.79 8.01 0.27
CA LEU A 127 11.47 6.62 -0.02
C LEU A 127 12.59 5.72 0.50
N SER A 128 12.25 4.55 1.04
CA SER A 128 13.21 3.50 1.38
C SER A 128 12.99 2.28 0.50
N ILE A 129 14.07 1.73 -0.06
CA ILE A 129 14.05 0.50 -0.87
C ILE A 129 14.71 -0.61 -0.06
N ILE A 130 13.94 -1.66 0.22
CA ILE A 130 14.34 -2.84 0.97
C ILE A 130 14.60 -3.99 -0.01
N ASP A 131 15.73 -4.67 0.17
CA ASP A 131 16.05 -5.94 -0.47
C ASP A 131 15.30 -7.07 0.26
N ALA A 132 14.35 -7.71 -0.43
CA ALA A 132 13.44 -8.70 0.17
C ALA A 132 14.12 -10.02 0.55
N ALA A 133 15.28 -10.32 -0.04
CA ALA A 133 16.06 -11.52 0.29
C ALA A 133 16.79 -11.35 1.63
N THR A 134 17.32 -10.15 1.89
CA THR A 134 18.14 -9.86 3.07
C THR A 134 17.41 -9.09 4.17
N ASP A 135 16.21 -8.55 3.86
CA ASP A 135 15.41 -7.73 4.76
C ASP A 135 16.22 -6.55 5.29
N ARG A 136 16.86 -5.81 4.37
CA ARG A 136 17.70 -4.64 4.65
C ARG A 136 17.39 -3.50 3.68
N VAL A 137 17.35 -2.28 4.19
CA VAL A 137 17.31 -1.07 3.35
C VAL A 137 18.62 -0.98 2.57
N ARG A 138 18.52 -0.84 1.25
CA ARG A 138 19.67 -0.66 0.33
C ARG A 138 19.82 0.78 -0.12
N VAL A 139 18.71 1.50 -0.23
CA VAL A 139 18.66 2.85 -0.77
C VAL A 139 17.62 3.65 -0.03
N THR A 140 17.95 4.91 0.24
CA THR A 140 16.99 5.95 0.56
C THR A 140 17.14 7.04 -0.49
N LEU A 141 16.03 7.54 -1.02
CA LEU A 141 16.01 8.62 -2.01
C LEU A 141 14.86 9.60 -1.72
N GLU A 142 14.94 10.80 -2.27
CA GLU A 142 13.84 11.77 -2.22
C GLU A 142 12.62 11.24 -2.98
N SER A 143 11.42 11.54 -2.49
CA SER A 143 10.17 11.12 -3.14
C SER A 143 9.80 11.94 -4.39
N GLY A 144 10.54 13.02 -4.66
CA GLY A 144 10.25 13.98 -5.72
C GLY A 144 9.08 14.93 -5.41
N GLY A 145 8.58 14.91 -4.17
CA GLY A 145 7.54 15.80 -3.66
C GLY A 145 7.46 15.77 -2.14
N GLU A 146 6.35 16.28 -1.59
CA GLU A 146 6.13 16.36 -0.16
C GLU A 146 5.01 15.45 0.33
N MET A 147 5.23 14.87 1.52
CA MET A 147 4.31 13.93 2.16
C MET A 147 3.95 12.75 1.25
N PRO A 148 4.92 11.89 0.89
CA PRO A 148 4.63 10.72 0.08
C PRO A 148 3.74 9.73 0.86
N ILE A 149 2.55 9.39 0.34
CA ILE A 149 1.55 8.58 1.05
C ILE A 149 1.45 7.15 0.52
N ARG A 150 1.25 6.94 -0.79
CA ARG A 150 1.20 5.60 -1.40
C ARG A 150 2.30 5.41 -2.42
N ILE A 151 2.70 4.14 -2.54
CA ILE A 151 3.60 3.63 -3.57
C ILE A 151 2.88 2.51 -4.32
N LYS A 152 2.99 2.50 -5.64
CA LYS A 152 2.54 1.39 -6.48
C LYS A 152 3.50 1.12 -7.64
N PHE A 153 3.88 -0.14 -7.84
CA PHE A 153 4.55 -0.59 -9.06
C PHE A 153 3.56 -0.71 -10.21
N THR A 154 4.01 -0.43 -11.44
CA THR A 154 3.30 -0.87 -12.64
C THR A 154 3.25 -2.40 -12.71
N PRO A 155 2.21 -3.00 -13.32
CA PRO A 155 2.12 -4.46 -13.42
C PRO A 155 3.31 -5.14 -14.10
N ASP A 156 3.98 -4.44 -15.02
CA ASP A 156 5.20 -4.91 -15.68
C ASP A 156 6.48 -4.68 -14.86
N GLY A 157 6.38 -4.05 -13.68
CA GLY A 157 7.46 -3.77 -12.76
C GLY A 157 8.46 -2.71 -13.22
N ARG A 158 8.19 -2.00 -14.32
CA ARG A 158 9.15 -1.04 -14.90
C ARG A 158 9.14 0.32 -14.21
N GLU A 159 8.00 0.73 -13.67
CA GLU A 159 7.85 2.03 -13.02
C GLU A 159 7.32 1.90 -11.60
N VAL A 160 7.68 2.88 -10.75
CA VAL A 160 7.14 3.04 -9.40
C VAL A 160 6.50 4.42 -9.30
N TRP A 161 5.23 4.45 -8.92
CA TRP A 161 4.44 5.67 -8.82
C TRP A 161 4.21 6.00 -7.35
N VAL A 162 4.45 7.26 -6.98
CA VAL A 162 4.37 7.76 -5.60
C VAL A 162 3.42 8.93 -5.53
N SER A 163 2.41 8.88 -4.65
CA SER A 163 1.53 10.02 -4.40
C SER A 163 2.13 10.95 -3.36
N ASN A 164 2.29 12.23 -3.70
CA ASN A 164 2.84 13.27 -2.84
C ASN A 164 1.72 14.21 -2.40
N ALA A 165 1.15 13.93 -1.24
CA ALA A 165 -0.10 14.50 -0.80
C ALA A 165 -0.02 16.03 -0.58
N ARG A 166 1.10 16.55 -0.07
CA ARG A 166 1.28 18.00 0.11
C ARG A 166 1.64 18.73 -1.17
N SER A 167 2.16 18.02 -2.17
CA SER A 167 2.53 18.60 -3.47
C SER A 167 1.42 18.53 -4.51
N ASN A 168 0.35 17.75 -4.28
CA ASN A 168 -0.70 17.49 -5.26
C ASN A 168 -0.16 16.85 -6.56
N THR A 169 0.85 15.98 -6.43
CA THR A 169 1.51 15.33 -7.56
C THR A 169 1.63 13.82 -7.38
N ILE A 170 1.78 13.12 -8.51
CA ILE A 170 2.37 11.78 -8.58
C ILE A 170 3.78 11.90 -9.14
N THR A 171 4.78 11.35 -8.45
CA THR A 171 6.12 11.15 -9.01
C THR A 171 6.22 9.75 -9.61
N VAL A 172 6.80 9.65 -10.82
CA VAL A 172 7.07 8.38 -11.50
C VAL A 172 8.56 8.14 -11.55
N PHE A 173 9.01 6.98 -11.06
CA PHE A 173 10.41 6.54 -11.11
C PHE A 173 10.58 5.34 -12.04
N ASP A 174 11.73 5.24 -12.70
CA ASP A 174 12.20 3.98 -13.28
C ASP A 174 12.59 3.05 -12.13
N ALA A 175 11.98 1.87 -12.07
CA ALA A 175 12.18 0.94 -10.96
C ALA A 175 13.64 0.43 -10.88
N ARG A 176 14.34 0.33 -12.02
CA ARG A 176 15.70 -0.23 -12.09
C ARG A 176 16.76 0.84 -11.85
N THR A 177 16.66 1.98 -12.52
CA THR A 177 17.66 3.05 -12.44
C THR A 177 17.37 4.02 -11.29
N ARG A 178 16.15 3.98 -10.74
CA ARG A 178 15.66 4.87 -9.66
C ARG A 178 15.61 6.34 -10.09
N GLN A 179 15.72 6.60 -11.39
CA GLN A 179 15.62 7.95 -11.93
C GLN A 179 14.16 8.38 -11.97
N GLN A 180 13.90 9.61 -11.58
CA GLN A 180 12.59 10.23 -11.77
C GLN A 180 12.36 10.43 -13.27
N LEU A 181 11.26 9.87 -13.76
CA LEU A 181 10.86 9.90 -15.17
C LEU A 181 9.81 10.98 -15.45
N ALA A 182 8.97 11.30 -14.47
CA ALA A 182 7.94 12.32 -14.60
C ALA A 182 7.42 12.79 -13.23
N THR A 183 6.79 13.96 -13.25
CA THR A 183 5.89 14.45 -12.21
C THR A 183 4.56 14.77 -12.88
N ILE A 184 3.46 14.24 -12.34
CA ILE A 184 2.11 14.39 -12.88
C ILE A 184 1.29 15.17 -11.87
N GLU A 185 0.77 16.33 -12.25
CA GLU A 185 -0.16 17.10 -11.43
C GLU A 185 -1.53 16.39 -11.36
N VAL A 186 -2.10 16.34 -10.16
CA VAL A 186 -3.39 15.70 -9.89
C VAL A 186 -4.23 16.58 -8.95
N GLY A 187 -5.36 16.06 -8.45
CA GLY A 187 -6.22 16.81 -7.54
C GLY A 187 -5.59 16.98 -6.15
N ALA A 188 -6.23 17.78 -5.30
CA ALA A 188 -5.73 18.08 -3.98
C ALA A 188 -5.61 16.83 -3.09
N VAL A 189 -4.45 16.69 -2.42
CA VAL A 189 -4.13 15.61 -1.47
C VAL A 189 -4.31 14.21 -2.10
N PRO A 190 -3.47 13.83 -3.09
CA PRO A 190 -3.48 12.49 -3.63
C PRO A 190 -3.01 11.48 -2.58
N VAL A 191 -3.84 10.46 -2.34
CA VAL A 191 -3.58 9.39 -1.36
C VAL A 191 -3.49 8.06 -2.10
N GLY A 192 -4.64 7.43 -2.39
CA GLY A 192 -4.74 6.10 -3.01
C GLY A 192 -4.23 6.08 -4.45
N ILE A 193 -3.51 5.01 -4.82
CA ILE A 193 -3.17 4.69 -6.22
C ILE A 193 -3.65 3.27 -6.50
N LEU A 194 -4.42 3.08 -7.56
CA LEU A 194 -4.85 1.77 -8.06
C LEU A 194 -4.52 1.67 -9.54
N MET A 195 -3.74 0.66 -9.93
CA MET A 195 -3.40 0.41 -11.33
C MET A 195 -4.24 -0.72 -11.90
N THR A 196 -4.64 -0.58 -13.16
CA THR A 196 -5.31 -1.63 -13.92
C THR A 196 -4.37 -2.80 -14.18
N PRO A 197 -4.85 -4.07 -14.14
CA PRO A 197 -3.99 -5.24 -14.41
C PRO A 197 -3.37 -5.25 -15.81
N ASP A 198 -4.03 -4.62 -16.80
CA ASP A 198 -3.52 -4.48 -18.17
C ASP A 198 -2.47 -3.38 -18.31
N GLY A 199 -2.16 -2.66 -17.23
CA GLY A 199 -1.14 -1.61 -17.20
C GLY A 199 -1.49 -0.38 -18.04
N ARG A 200 -2.76 -0.18 -18.43
CA ARG A 200 -3.15 0.96 -19.30
C ARG A 200 -3.52 2.21 -18.52
N ARG A 201 -4.10 2.04 -17.33
CA ARG A 201 -4.63 3.13 -16.51
C ARG A 201 -4.25 3.02 -15.04
N ALA A 202 -4.02 4.18 -14.44
CA ALA A 202 -3.97 4.36 -12.99
C ALA A 202 -5.12 5.26 -12.53
N PHE A 203 -5.59 5.01 -11.32
CA PHE A 203 -6.62 5.77 -10.63
C PHE A 203 -5.99 6.35 -9.37
N VAL A 204 -6.12 7.64 -9.16
CA VAL A 204 -5.59 8.36 -8.01
C VAL A 204 -6.74 8.94 -7.22
N ALA A 205 -6.90 8.55 -5.96
CA ALA A 205 -7.86 9.14 -5.05
C ALA A 205 -7.29 10.46 -4.53
N ASN A 206 -7.96 11.57 -4.85
CA ASN A 206 -7.59 12.91 -4.39
C ASN A 206 -8.53 13.27 -3.23
N THR A 207 -8.07 13.03 -2.01
CA THR A 207 -8.88 13.03 -0.80
C THR A 207 -9.54 14.37 -0.57
N ASN A 208 -8.78 15.47 -0.55
CA ASN A 208 -9.33 16.81 -0.30
C ASN A 208 -10.06 17.42 -1.50
N ALA A 209 -9.90 16.85 -2.69
CA ALA A 209 -10.66 17.25 -3.88
C ALA A 209 -11.98 16.49 -4.03
N ASN A 210 -12.22 15.44 -3.24
CA ASN A 210 -13.40 14.57 -3.39
C ASN A 210 -13.53 14.02 -4.82
N GLN A 211 -12.41 13.62 -5.41
CA GLN A 211 -12.31 13.22 -6.81
C GLN A 211 -11.36 12.04 -6.99
N VAL A 212 -11.58 11.27 -8.05
CA VAL A 212 -10.59 10.32 -8.58
C VAL A 212 -10.07 10.82 -9.92
N THR A 213 -8.75 10.89 -10.06
CA THR A 213 -8.07 11.18 -11.32
C THR A 213 -7.75 9.88 -12.05
N VAL A 214 -8.06 9.82 -13.34
CA VAL A 214 -7.66 8.71 -14.22
C VAL A 214 -6.47 9.14 -15.06
N ILE A 215 -5.40 8.35 -15.03
CA ILE A 215 -4.14 8.62 -15.73
C ILE A 215 -3.87 7.48 -16.72
N ASP A 216 -3.49 7.82 -17.94
CA ASP A 216 -2.90 6.90 -18.91
C ASP A 216 -1.46 6.57 -18.48
N ILE A 217 -1.18 5.29 -18.22
CA ILE A 217 0.15 4.87 -17.74
C ILE A 217 1.22 5.05 -18.83
N PRO A 218 1.06 4.55 -20.07
CA PRO A 218 2.12 4.65 -21.08
C PRO A 218 2.50 6.09 -21.44
N GLY A 219 1.50 6.98 -21.53
CA GLY A 219 1.71 8.39 -21.83
C GLY A 219 1.97 9.26 -20.61
N ARG A 220 1.72 8.76 -19.39
CA ARG A 220 1.76 9.51 -18.12
C ARG A 220 0.89 10.77 -18.15
N LYS A 221 -0.31 10.66 -18.72
CA LYS A 221 -1.22 11.80 -18.93
C LYS A 221 -2.52 11.62 -18.17
N VAL A 222 -2.95 12.67 -17.48
CA VAL A 222 -4.31 12.75 -16.94
C VAL A 222 -5.30 12.69 -18.11
N LEU A 223 -6.22 11.73 -18.03
CA LEU A 223 -7.28 11.54 -19.03
C LEU A 223 -8.56 12.27 -18.64
N ARG A 224 -8.94 12.17 -17.37
CA ARG A 224 -10.15 12.77 -16.81
C ARG A 224 -10.16 12.68 -15.28
N THR A 225 -11.07 13.41 -14.65
CA THR A 225 -11.43 13.24 -13.25
C THR A 225 -12.92 12.88 -13.15
N PHE A 226 -13.32 12.27 -12.03
CA PHE A 226 -14.73 12.15 -11.67
C PHE A 226 -14.92 12.39 -10.18
N THR A 227 -16.06 13.00 -9.83
CA THR A 227 -16.44 13.33 -8.45
C THR A 227 -16.83 12.06 -7.69
N THR A 228 -16.41 11.99 -6.43
CA THR A 228 -16.78 10.94 -5.48
C THR A 228 -17.64 11.49 -4.35
N GLY A 229 -17.85 10.69 -3.29
CA GLY A 229 -18.17 11.23 -1.98
C GLY A 229 -16.98 11.95 -1.35
N THR A 230 -17.12 12.30 -0.07
CA THR A 230 -16.06 12.93 0.71
C THR A 230 -14.86 12.01 0.93
N GLU A 231 -13.66 12.57 0.77
CA GLU A 231 -12.39 11.97 1.20
C GLU A 231 -12.14 10.55 0.67
N PRO A 232 -12.10 10.33 -0.66
CA PRO A 232 -11.71 9.02 -1.19
C PRO A 232 -10.26 8.69 -0.78
N ASP A 233 -10.01 7.43 -0.42
CA ASP A 233 -8.69 6.90 -0.04
C ASP A 233 -8.44 5.55 -0.73
N GLY A 234 -8.80 4.45 -0.07
CA GLY A 234 -8.57 3.09 -0.56
C GLY A 234 -9.43 2.73 -1.75
N MET A 235 -8.83 2.08 -2.76
CA MET A 235 -9.52 1.57 -3.94
C MET A 235 -9.06 0.14 -4.22
N ALA A 236 -9.96 -0.69 -4.72
CA ALA A 236 -9.66 -2.06 -5.14
C ALA A 236 -10.47 -2.45 -6.38
N TRP A 237 -9.97 -3.44 -7.12
CA TRP A 237 -10.73 -4.07 -8.18
C TRP A 237 -11.66 -5.13 -7.61
N ALA A 238 -12.91 -5.12 -8.05
CA ALA A 238 -13.79 -6.27 -7.92
C ALA A 238 -13.43 -7.32 -8.97
N LYS A 239 -13.47 -8.60 -8.60
CA LYS A 239 -13.42 -9.72 -9.54
C LYS A 239 -14.82 -10.19 -9.85
#